data_AF-D6KG54-F1
#
_entry.id   AF-D6KG54-F1
#
_cell.length_a   1.000
_cell.length_b   1.000
_cell.length_c   1.000
_cell.angle_alpha   90.00
_cell.angle_beta   90.00
_cell.angle_gamma   90.00
#
_symmetry.space_group_name_H-M   'P 1'
#
loop_
_entity.id
_entity.type
_entity.pdbx_description
1 polymer ?
#
loop_
_entity_poly.entity_id
_entity_poly.type
_entity_poly.pdbx_seq_one_letter_code
_entity_poly.pdbx_strand_id
1 'polypeptide(L)'
;MIRDLEFDVCELAPVSYLMARQAGVPLTAVPVFLNRRFHHGDIQCGARSGIRAPRDLEGRRVGVRAYSVSTGVWARGVLTEEYGVDIDKITWVVDDDDHVEGHVPPNVERVTDGRSLGELLRAGEIDAAFTGNAGTGRAGAPRSGWTATDGPRADDGDAPYPLFPEADVLARDHHLRTGVYPLHSLITLRTDLVDRDPSLPTALYAAFAEAKRRQTAADPDWTELPRFARQAVQTGGDPVPYGIAANEPSLAALVRHSRDQGLLDAGFPDDIRALFADGDYPDA
;
A
#
# COMPACT_ATOMS: atom_id res chain seq x y z
N MET A 1 13.92 -6.95 -9.33
CA MET A 1 13.98 -6.15 -8.08
C MET A 1 14.24 -7.04 -6.86
N ILE A 2 13.23 -7.63 -6.21
CA ILE A 2 13.46 -8.46 -4.99
C ILE A 2 14.05 -9.84 -5.32
N ARG A 3 13.53 -10.51 -6.35
CA ARG A 3 13.88 -11.90 -6.68
C ARG A 3 15.33 -12.05 -7.18
N ASP A 4 15.74 -11.15 -8.07
CA ASP A 4 17.04 -11.25 -8.75
C ASP A 4 18.08 -10.23 -8.24
N LEU A 5 17.70 -9.33 -7.34
CA LEU A 5 18.56 -8.23 -6.82
C LEU A 5 19.29 -7.46 -7.94
N GLU A 6 18.62 -7.31 -9.08
CA GLU A 6 19.17 -6.72 -10.31
C GLU A 6 19.62 -5.26 -10.16
N PHE A 7 19.06 -4.53 -9.20
CA PHE A 7 19.33 -3.12 -8.98
C PHE A 7 20.01 -2.88 -7.63
N ASP A 8 20.99 -1.98 -7.63
CA ASP A 8 21.73 -1.58 -6.43
C ASP A 8 20.87 -0.77 -5.45
N VAL A 9 20.02 0.11 -6.00
CA VAL A 9 19.05 0.95 -5.27
C VAL A 9 17.72 0.88 -6.00
N CYS A 10 16.62 0.63 -5.28
CA CYS A 10 15.28 0.66 -5.87
C CYS A 10 14.20 1.18 -4.93
N GLU A 11 13.18 1.79 -5.52
CA GLU A 11 11.92 2.08 -4.84
C GLU A 11 11.11 0.78 -4.71
N LEU A 12 10.65 0.48 -3.50
CA LEU A 12 9.95 -0.76 -3.19
C LEU A 12 8.64 -0.51 -2.43
N ALA A 13 7.64 -1.35 -2.70
CA ALA A 13 6.44 -1.40 -1.88
C ALA A 13 6.80 -1.86 -0.45
N PRO A 14 6.32 -1.16 0.59
CA PRO A 14 6.83 -1.35 1.95
C PRO A 14 6.44 -2.70 2.57
N VAL A 15 5.25 -3.25 2.25
CA VAL A 15 4.88 -4.61 2.69
C VAL A 15 5.81 -5.65 2.06
N SER A 16 6.13 -5.51 0.77
CA SER A 16 7.08 -6.39 0.12
C SER A 16 8.49 -6.28 0.72
N TYR A 17 8.88 -5.11 1.22
CA TYR A 17 10.14 -4.94 1.96
C TYR A 17 10.13 -5.72 3.28
N LEU A 18 9.06 -5.58 4.07
CA LEU A 18 8.93 -6.29 5.36
C LEU A 18 8.97 -7.81 5.15
N MET A 19 8.24 -8.33 4.16
CA MET A 19 8.26 -9.76 3.81
C MET A 19 9.62 -10.22 3.31
N ALA A 20 10.28 -9.43 2.44
CA ALA A 20 11.62 -9.75 1.94
C ALA A 20 12.63 -9.83 3.09
N ARG A 21 12.56 -8.89 4.03
CA ARG A 21 13.39 -8.88 5.24
C ARG A 21 13.15 -10.11 6.11
N GLN A 22 11.90 -10.49 6.35
CA GLN A 22 11.56 -11.72 7.07
C GLN A 22 12.15 -12.96 6.38
N ALA A 23 12.06 -13.01 5.04
CA ALA A 23 12.60 -14.10 4.24
C ALA A 23 14.14 -14.10 4.12
N GLY A 24 14.84 -13.15 4.77
CA GLY A 24 16.29 -13.06 4.74
C GLY A 24 16.87 -12.57 3.41
N VAL A 25 16.06 -11.90 2.57
CA VAL A 25 16.57 -11.26 1.35
C VAL A 25 17.54 -10.14 1.75
N PRO A 26 18.76 -10.07 1.19
CA PRO A 26 19.79 -9.09 1.57
C PRO A 26 19.49 -7.70 0.98
N LEU A 27 18.40 -7.10 1.47
CA LEU A 27 17.97 -5.74 1.21
C LEU A 27 17.89 -4.97 2.52
N THR A 28 18.32 -3.71 2.47
CA THR A 28 18.23 -2.76 3.57
C THR A 28 17.53 -1.50 3.08
N ALA A 29 16.71 -0.86 3.92
CA ALA A 29 16.00 0.37 3.55
C ALA A 29 16.61 1.63 4.19
N VAL A 30 16.35 2.77 3.57
CA VAL A 30 16.45 4.10 4.19
C VAL A 30 15.04 4.71 4.32
N PRO A 31 14.78 5.54 5.34
CA PRO A 31 13.43 6.06 5.63
C PRO A 31 13.04 7.23 4.72
N VAL A 32 13.13 7.00 3.40
CA VAL A 32 12.70 7.91 2.33
C VAL A 32 11.42 7.34 1.74
N PHE A 33 10.32 8.09 1.81
CA PHE A 33 8.99 7.62 1.39
C PHE A 33 8.47 8.50 0.24
N LEU A 34 8.68 8.08 -1.00
CA LEU A 34 8.40 8.93 -2.18
C LEU A 34 6.90 9.06 -2.50
N ASN A 35 6.11 8.05 -2.14
CA ASN A 35 4.69 8.01 -2.47
C ASN A 35 3.84 7.65 -1.23
N ARG A 36 2.70 8.32 -1.10
CA ARG A 36 1.75 8.19 0.02
C ARG A 36 0.33 8.47 -0.47
N ARG A 37 -0.66 7.77 0.08
CA ARG A 37 -2.09 8.06 -0.14
C ARG A 37 -2.95 7.40 0.92
N PHE A 38 -4.13 7.97 1.18
CA PHE A 38 -5.12 7.34 2.04
C PHE A 38 -5.88 6.22 1.32
N HIS A 39 -6.42 5.29 2.11
CA HIS A 39 -6.95 4.01 1.63
C HIS A 39 -8.47 3.83 1.80
N HIS A 40 -9.16 4.80 2.41
CA HIS A 40 -10.61 4.82 2.52
C HIS A 40 -11.32 4.86 1.15
N GLY A 41 -10.64 5.30 0.08
CA GLY A 41 -11.21 5.35 -1.27
C GLY A 41 -10.92 4.13 -2.15
N ASP A 42 -10.28 3.09 -1.62
CA ASP A 42 -9.75 2.01 -2.45
C ASP A 42 -10.71 0.86 -2.75
N ILE A 43 -11.85 0.78 -2.08
CA ILE A 43 -12.79 -0.33 -2.26
C ILE A 43 -14.06 0.20 -2.95
N GLN A 44 -14.43 -0.46 -4.05
CA GLN A 44 -15.72 -0.29 -4.70
C GLN A 44 -16.54 -1.57 -4.58
N CYS A 45 -17.85 -1.41 -4.43
CA CYS A 45 -18.83 -2.48 -4.38
C CYS A 45 -19.47 -2.63 -5.77
N GLY A 46 -19.76 -3.86 -6.17
CA GLY A 46 -20.49 -4.15 -7.40
C GLY A 46 -21.91 -3.62 -7.30
N ALA A 47 -22.47 -3.17 -8.43
CA ALA A 47 -23.77 -2.49 -8.48
C ALA A 47 -24.92 -3.29 -7.82
N ARG A 48 -24.87 -4.62 -7.94
CA ARG A 48 -25.88 -5.55 -7.43
C ARG A 48 -25.47 -6.28 -6.15
N SER A 49 -24.36 -5.90 -5.51
CA SER A 49 -23.80 -6.60 -4.34
C SER A 49 -24.69 -6.51 -3.09
N GLY A 50 -25.46 -5.42 -2.96
CA GLY A 50 -26.26 -5.12 -1.78
C GLY A 50 -25.44 -4.65 -0.57
N ILE A 51 -24.14 -4.42 -0.73
CA ILE A 51 -23.26 -3.93 0.35
C ILE A 51 -23.63 -2.47 0.69
N ARG A 52 -23.86 -2.19 1.97
CA ARG A 52 -24.23 -0.85 2.47
C ARG A 52 -23.33 -0.35 3.59
N ALA A 53 -22.65 -1.26 4.29
CA ALA A 53 -21.69 -0.94 5.35
C ALA A 53 -20.46 -1.86 5.27
N PRO A 54 -19.32 -1.47 5.86
CA PRO A 54 -18.08 -2.26 5.82
C PRO A 54 -18.23 -3.72 6.30
N ARG A 55 -19.05 -3.96 7.33
CA ARG A 55 -19.30 -5.32 7.86
C ARG A 55 -20.09 -6.21 6.90
N ASP A 56 -20.80 -5.65 5.92
CA ASP A 56 -21.49 -6.44 4.91
C ASP A 56 -20.51 -7.16 3.96
N LEU A 57 -19.22 -6.83 4.02
CA LEU A 57 -18.16 -7.58 3.34
C LEU A 57 -17.93 -8.96 3.94
N GLU A 58 -18.25 -9.19 5.22
CA GLU A 58 -18.12 -10.50 5.85
C GLU A 58 -18.97 -11.53 5.11
N GLY A 59 -18.37 -12.65 4.71
CA GLY A 59 -19.02 -13.69 3.89
C GLY A 59 -19.10 -13.38 2.39
N ARG A 60 -18.54 -12.25 1.94
CA ARG A 60 -18.52 -11.84 0.53
C ARG A 60 -17.20 -12.18 -0.16
N ARG A 61 -17.22 -12.06 -1.49
CA ARG A 61 -16.06 -12.24 -2.36
C ARG A 61 -15.50 -10.87 -2.74
N VAL A 62 -14.25 -10.59 -2.37
CA VAL A 62 -13.63 -9.28 -2.57
C VAL A 62 -12.33 -9.41 -3.37
N GLY A 63 -12.28 -8.74 -4.52
CA GLY A 63 -11.14 -8.78 -5.42
C GLY A 63 -9.98 -7.88 -4.99
N VAL A 64 -8.75 -8.40 -4.95
CA VAL A 64 -7.51 -7.64 -4.74
C VAL A 64 -6.40 -8.26 -5.57
N ARG A 65 -5.55 -7.46 -6.22
CA ARG A 65 -4.53 -7.94 -7.15
C ARG A 65 -3.73 -9.13 -6.61
N ALA A 66 -3.13 -8.92 -5.46
CA ALA A 66 -2.34 -9.91 -4.73
C ALA A 66 -2.62 -9.68 -3.25
N TYR A 67 -2.62 -10.73 -2.44
CA TYR A 67 -3.00 -10.60 -1.04
C TYR A 67 -2.03 -9.66 -0.30
N SER A 68 -0.74 -9.70 -0.63
CA SER A 68 0.31 -8.92 0.01
C SER A 68 0.49 -7.49 -0.51
N VAL A 69 -0.37 -6.98 -1.40
CA VAL A 69 -0.21 -5.62 -1.94
C VAL A 69 -0.42 -4.59 -0.85
N SER A 70 0.46 -3.58 -0.73
CA SER A 70 0.39 -2.59 0.36
C SER A 70 -0.96 -1.87 0.45
N THR A 71 -1.61 -1.58 -0.67
CA THR A 71 -2.97 -1.04 -0.69
C THR A 71 -3.97 -1.96 0.03
N GLY A 72 -3.89 -3.27 -0.24
CA GLY A 72 -4.74 -4.28 0.38
C GLY A 72 -4.52 -4.32 1.89
N VAL A 73 -3.26 -4.32 2.32
CA VAL A 73 -2.89 -4.35 3.74
C VAL A 73 -3.44 -3.14 4.48
N TRP A 74 -3.24 -1.94 3.93
CA TRP A 74 -3.73 -0.72 4.56
C TRP A 74 -5.25 -0.65 4.64
N ALA A 75 -5.97 -0.94 3.55
CA ALA A 75 -7.42 -0.88 3.57
C ALA A 75 -8.03 -1.95 4.48
N ARG A 76 -7.47 -3.16 4.51
CA ARG A 76 -7.89 -4.19 5.49
C ARG A 76 -7.63 -3.75 6.92
N GLY A 77 -6.51 -3.08 7.20
CA GLY A 77 -6.23 -2.46 8.50
C GLY A 77 -7.30 -1.45 8.92
N VAL A 78 -7.74 -0.58 7.99
CA VAL A 78 -8.87 0.33 8.23
C VAL A 78 -10.16 -0.43 8.51
N LEU A 79 -10.49 -1.45 7.72
CA LEU A 79 -11.70 -2.27 7.91
C LEU A 79 -11.71 -2.96 9.29
N THR A 80 -10.58 -3.52 9.71
CA THR A 80 -10.47 -4.22 11.00
C THR A 80 -10.51 -3.25 12.18
N GLU A 81 -9.72 -2.17 12.14
CA GLU A 81 -9.55 -1.30 13.32
C GLU A 81 -10.70 -0.30 13.49
N GLU A 82 -11.22 0.28 12.41
CA GLU A 82 -12.26 1.31 12.51
C GLU A 82 -13.67 0.73 12.51
N TYR A 83 -13.88 -0.38 11.81
CA TYR A 83 -15.21 -0.93 11.56
C TYR A 83 -15.42 -2.33 12.17
N GLY A 84 -14.37 -2.93 12.72
CA GLY A 84 -14.41 -4.26 13.34
C GLY A 84 -14.85 -5.35 12.36
N VAL A 85 -14.47 -5.21 11.09
CA VAL A 85 -14.72 -6.22 10.06
C VAL A 85 -13.80 -7.41 10.31
N ASP A 86 -14.37 -8.60 10.35
CA ASP A 86 -13.62 -9.85 10.38
C ASP A 86 -13.16 -10.23 8.96
N ILE A 87 -11.92 -9.89 8.62
CA ILE A 87 -11.34 -10.12 7.29
C ILE A 87 -11.13 -11.61 6.97
N ASP A 88 -11.17 -12.49 7.96
CA ASP A 88 -11.03 -13.94 7.77
C ASP A 88 -12.34 -14.56 7.25
N LYS A 89 -13.47 -13.88 7.44
CA LYS A 89 -14.76 -14.26 6.84
C LYS A 89 -14.93 -13.80 5.40
N ILE A 90 -14.00 -13.00 4.88
CA ILE A 90 -14.03 -12.52 3.50
C ILE A 90 -13.29 -13.52 2.61
N THR A 91 -13.86 -13.87 1.46
CA THR A 91 -13.12 -14.60 0.43
C THR A 91 -12.35 -13.59 -0.43
N TRP A 92 -11.02 -13.61 -0.34
CA TRP A 92 -10.14 -12.71 -1.07
C TRP A 92 -9.80 -13.29 -2.45
N VAL A 93 -10.32 -12.69 -3.51
CA VAL A 93 -10.10 -13.16 -4.88
C VAL A 93 -8.90 -12.42 -5.48
N VAL A 94 -7.88 -13.16 -5.91
CA VAL A 94 -6.61 -12.60 -6.44
C VAL A 94 -6.38 -13.02 -7.90
N ASP A 95 -5.88 -12.10 -8.72
CA ASP A 95 -5.56 -12.32 -10.14
C ASP A 95 -4.06 -12.17 -10.46
N ASP A 96 -3.21 -12.17 -9.43
CA ASP A 96 -1.75 -12.06 -9.53
C ASP A 96 -1.05 -12.82 -8.39
N ASP A 97 0.26 -12.95 -8.51
CA ASP A 97 1.14 -13.50 -7.48
C ASP A 97 1.68 -12.41 -6.54
N ASP A 98 1.96 -12.79 -5.30
CA ASP A 98 2.70 -11.95 -4.37
C ASP A 98 4.16 -11.77 -4.86
N HIS A 99 4.75 -10.59 -4.59
CA HIS A 99 6.12 -10.31 -5.02
C HIS A 99 7.15 -11.21 -4.31
N VAL A 100 6.87 -11.51 -3.04
CA VAL A 100 7.63 -12.37 -2.14
C VAL A 100 6.71 -13.52 -1.75
N GLU A 101 7.17 -14.76 -1.92
CA GLU A 101 6.41 -15.91 -1.46
C GLU A 101 6.26 -15.86 0.06
N GLY A 102 5.03 -16.08 0.54
CA GLY A 102 4.70 -16.01 1.96
C GLY A 102 3.52 -16.91 2.28
N HIS A 103 3.03 -16.80 3.51
CA HIS A 103 1.80 -17.47 3.89
C HIS A 103 0.63 -16.88 3.10
N VAL A 104 -0.11 -17.74 2.40
CA VAL A 104 -1.37 -17.39 1.74
C VAL A 104 -2.51 -17.91 2.64
N PRO A 105 -3.34 -17.03 3.20
CA PRO A 105 -4.45 -17.45 4.04
C PRO A 105 -5.45 -18.37 3.30
N PRO A 106 -6.13 -19.28 4.01
CA PRO A 106 -7.01 -20.28 3.41
C PRO A 106 -8.25 -19.68 2.72
N ASN A 107 -8.60 -18.44 3.04
CA ASN A 107 -9.69 -17.68 2.44
C ASN A 107 -9.26 -16.87 1.20
N VAL A 108 -8.08 -17.13 0.64
CA VAL A 108 -7.62 -16.55 -0.63
C VAL A 108 -7.89 -17.52 -1.78
N GLU A 109 -8.60 -17.05 -2.81
CA GLU A 109 -8.88 -17.78 -4.04
C GLU A 109 -8.21 -17.11 -5.25
N ARG A 110 -7.57 -17.89 -6.11
CA ARG A 110 -6.94 -17.36 -7.32
C ARG A 110 -7.84 -17.49 -8.55
N VAL A 111 -7.92 -16.43 -9.34
CA VAL A 111 -8.53 -16.46 -10.67
C VAL A 111 -7.64 -17.28 -11.61
N THR A 112 -8.23 -18.28 -12.27
CA THR A 112 -7.50 -19.25 -13.12
C THR A 112 -7.94 -19.24 -14.59
N ASP A 113 -9.01 -18.53 -14.92
CA ASP A 113 -9.57 -18.46 -16.27
C ASP A 113 -9.08 -17.25 -17.08
N GLY A 114 -8.17 -16.45 -16.52
CA GLY A 114 -7.53 -15.30 -17.16
C GLY A 114 -8.35 -14.01 -17.14
N ARG A 115 -9.56 -14.00 -16.58
CA ARG A 115 -10.36 -12.77 -16.44
C ARG A 115 -9.79 -11.83 -15.39
N SER A 116 -9.95 -10.54 -15.60
CA SER A 116 -9.56 -9.51 -14.63
C SER A 116 -10.58 -9.37 -13.50
N LEU A 117 -10.15 -8.83 -12.35
CA LEU A 117 -11.05 -8.51 -11.24
C LEU A 117 -12.16 -7.53 -11.65
N GLY A 118 -11.88 -6.62 -12.60
CA GLY A 118 -12.90 -5.71 -13.14
C GLY A 118 -14.00 -6.44 -13.93
N GLU A 119 -13.64 -7.49 -14.67
CA GLU A 119 -14.61 -8.34 -15.37
C GLU A 119 -15.45 -9.15 -14.39
N LEU A 120 -14.83 -9.74 -13.37
CA LEU A 120 -15.56 -10.49 -12.34
C LEU A 120 -16.54 -9.60 -11.56
N LEU A 121 -16.15 -8.35 -11.25
CA LEU A 121 -17.01 -7.39 -10.56
C LEU A 121 -18.23 -7.01 -11.41
N ARG A 122 -18.03 -6.75 -12.71
CA ARG A 122 -19.12 -6.44 -13.65
C ARG A 122 -20.07 -7.61 -13.85
N ALA A 123 -19.54 -8.83 -13.88
CA ALA A 123 -20.32 -10.06 -13.95
C ALA A 123 -21.12 -10.33 -12.65
N GLY A 124 -20.70 -9.75 -11.52
CA GLY A 124 -21.27 -10.03 -10.20
C GLY A 124 -20.76 -11.34 -9.58
N GLU A 125 -19.61 -11.83 -10.04
CA GLU A 125 -18.93 -13.02 -9.48
C GLU A 125 -18.05 -12.69 -8.27
N ILE A 126 -17.73 -11.40 -8.11
CA ILE A 126 -17.23 -10.82 -6.86
C ILE A 126 -18.12 -9.63 -6.47
N ASP A 127 -18.32 -9.43 -5.17
CA ASP A 127 -19.24 -8.43 -4.63
C ASP A 127 -18.59 -7.05 -4.48
N ALA A 128 -17.28 -7.02 -4.28
CA ALA A 128 -16.48 -5.81 -4.18
C ALA A 128 -15.07 -6.04 -4.73
N ALA A 129 -14.34 -4.96 -5.00
CA ALA A 129 -12.94 -5.06 -5.40
C ALA A 129 -12.17 -3.79 -5.05
N PHE A 130 -10.87 -3.95 -4.91
CA PHE A 130 -9.94 -2.84 -4.87
C PHE A 130 -9.91 -2.08 -6.20
N THR A 131 -9.70 -0.77 -6.16
CA THR A 131 -9.60 0.09 -7.34
C THR A 131 -8.15 0.23 -7.82
N GLY A 132 -7.98 0.81 -9.02
CA GLY A 132 -6.66 1.13 -9.58
C GLY A 132 -5.74 -0.09 -9.72
N ASN A 133 -4.43 0.13 -9.57
CA ASN A 133 -3.41 -0.92 -9.73
C ASN A 133 -3.50 -2.05 -8.70
N ALA A 134 -4.23 -1.85 -7.60
CA ALA A 134 -4.46 -2.86 -6.58
C ALA A 134 -5.67 -3.76 -6.88
N GLY A 135 -6.43 -3.49 -7.94
CA GLY A 135 -7.54 -4.34 -8.37
C GLY A 135 -8.02 -4.01 -9.78
N THR A 136 -9.20 -3.39 -9.92
CA THR A 136 -9.91 -3.29 -11.21
C THR A 136 -9.33 -2.29 -12.22
N GLY A 137 -8.23 -1.60 -11.93
CA GLY A 137 -7.64 -0.60 -12.83
C GLY A 137 -6.67 -1.19 -13.87
N ARG A 138 -6.58 -2.52 -13.94
CA ARG A 138 -5.65 -3.23 -14.82
C ARG A 138 -6.22 -4.57 -15.28
N ALA A 139 -5.64 -5.09 -16.36
CA ALA A 139 -5.78 -6.48 -16.79
C ALA A 139 -4.39 -7.06 -17.13
N GLY A 140 -4.29 -8.40 -17.12
CA GLY A 140 -3.08 -9.13 -17.45
C GLY A 140 -2.02 -9.16 -16.34
N ALA A 141 -1.03 -10.05 -16.53
CA ALA A 141 0.06 -10.25 -15.58
C ALA A 141 1.09 -9.11 -15.65
N PRO A 142 1.77 -8.73 -14.54
CA PRO A 142 2.73 -7.62 -14.52
C PRO A 142 3.88 -7.75 -15.53
N ARG A 143 4.29 -8.98 -15.88
CA ARG A 143 5.41 -9.23 -16.81
C ARG A 143 4.99 -9.36 -18.27
N SER A 144 3.70 -9.55 -18.56
CA SER A 144 3.22 -9.76 -19.92
C SER A 144 1.72 -9.45 -20.02
N GLY A 145 1.35 -8.57 -20.94
CA GLY A 145 -0.04 -8.21 -21.18
C GLY A 145 -0.64 -7.25 -20.15
N TRP A 146 0.19 -6.58 -19.34
CA TRP A 146 -0.28 -5.53 -18.43
C TRP A 146 -0.88 -4.38 -19.25
N THR A 147 -2.18 -4.15 -19.08
CA THR A 147 -2.90 -3.03 -19.70
C THR A 147 -3.68 -2.29 -18.63
N ALA A 148 -3.57 -0.97 -18.63
CA ALA A 148 -4.50 -0.14 -17.88
C ALA A 148 -5.90 -0.35 -18.48
N THR A 149 -6.88 -0.65 -17.64
CA THR A 149 -8.27 -0.75 -18.08
C THR A 149 -8.95 0.59 -17.85
N ASP A 150 -9.73 1.04 -18.83
CA ASP A 150 -10.61 2.20 -18.62
C ASP A 150 -11.50 1.93 -17.40
N GLY A 151 -11.59 2.92 -16.50
CA GLY A 151 -12.50 2.86 -15.36
C GLY A 151 -13.95 2.67 -15.82
N PRO A 152 -14.86 2.25 -14.92
CA PRO A 152 -16.26 2.06 -15.29
C PRO A 152 -16.83 3.34 -15.93
N ARG A 153 -17.45 3.19 -17.12
CA ARG A 153 -18.17 4.28 -17.77
C ARG A 153 -19.44 4.57 -16.96
N ALA A 154 -19.66 5.85 -16.65
CA ALA A 154 -20.74 6.31 -15.77
C ALA A 154 -22.17 6.14 -16.33
N ASP A 155 -22.33 5.67 -17.57
CA ASP A 155 -23.62 5.69 -18.29
C ASP A 155 -24.42 4.38 -18.22
N ASP A 156 -23.86 3.34 -17.60
CA ASP A 156 -24.54 2.06 -17.43
C ASP A 156 -25.11 2.03 -16.00
N GLY A 157 -26.43 1.88 -15.82
CA GLY A 157 -27.10 1.79 -14.49
C GLY A 157 -26.65 0.63 -13.59
N ASP A 158 -25.55 -0.04 -13.93
CA ASP A 158 -24.85 -1.13 -13.28
C ASP A 158 -23.39 -0.73 -12.89
N ALA A 159 -23.10 0.56 -12.74
CA ALA A 159 -21.78 1.04 -12.34
C ALA A 159 -21.45 0.65 -10.87
N PRO A 160 -20.21 0.18 -10.59
CA PRO A 160 -19.73 0.04 -9.22
C PRO A 160 -19.80 1.35 -8.43
N TYR A 161 -19.94 1.26 -7.11
CA TYR A 161 -20.02 2.42 -6.21
C TYR A 161 -18.99 2.30 -5.08
N PRO A 162 -18.47 3.41 -4.52
CA PRO A 162 -17.48 3.35 -3.45
C PRO A 162 -18.09 2.74 -2.17
N LEU A 163 -17.31 1.94 -1.43
CA LEU A 163 -17.70 1.48 -0.09
C LEU A 163 -17.85 2.67 0.88
N PHE A 164 -16.99 3.67 0.72
CA PHE A 164 -16.98 4.90 1.50
C PHE A 164 -17.18 6.11 0.57
N PRO A 165 -18.42 6.59 0.40
CA PRO A 165 -18.69 7.75 -0.47
C PRO A 165 -17.93 9.01 -0.05
N GLU A 166 -17.71 9.20 1.26
CA GLU A 166 -16.99 10.33 1.85
C GLU A 166 -15.54 9.99 2.22
N ALA A 167 -14.87 9.17 1.40
CA ALA A 167 -13.53 8.64 1.67
C ALA A 167 -12.50 9.70 2.13
N ASP A 168 -12.48 10.88 1.50
CA ASP A 168 -11.54 11.96 1.85
C ASP A 168 -11.77 12.52 3.26
N VAL A 169 -13.02 12.56 3.71
CA VAL A 169 -13.38 13.03 5.06
C VAL A 169 -12.97 11.99 6.09
N LEU A 170 -13.30 10.71 5.84
CA LEU A 170 -12.95 9.60 6.72
C LEU A 170 -11.44 9.41 6.85
N ALA A 171 -10.72 9.53 5.73
CA ALA A 171 -9.26 9.49 5.69
C ALA A 171 -8.62 10.56 6.57
N ARG A 172 -9.14 11.79 6.48
CA ARG A 172 -8.67 12.91 7.30
C ARG A 172 -8.98 12.70 8.77
N ASP A 173 -10.20 12.28 9.10
CA ASP A 173 -10.60 11.97 10.48
C ASP A 173 -9.72 10.88 11.10
N HIS A 174 -9.50 9.78 10.39
CA HIS A 174 -8.60 8.71 10.81
C HIS A 174 -7.18 9.21 11.06
N HIS A 175 -6.64 10.02 10.15
CA HIS A 175 -5.31 10.60 10.32
C HIS A 175 -5.22 11.48 11.58
N LEU A 176 -6.21 12.36 11.81
CA LEU A 176 -6.23 13.25 12.97
C LEU A 176 -6.32 12.49 14.29
N ARG A 177 -7.03 11.35 14.33
CA ARG A 177 -7.16 10.52 15.55
C ARG A 177 -5.95 9.64 15.82
N THR A 178 -5.27 9.15 14.78
CA THR A 178 -4.27 8.07 14.91
C THR A 178 -2.85 8.52 14.60
N GLY A 179 -2.67 9.65 13.92
CA GLY A 179 -1.39 10.05 13.32
C GLY A 179 -0.96 9.18 12.14
N VAL A 180 -1.73 8.14 11.77
CA VAL A 180 -1.39 7.24 10.66
C VAL A 180 -1.62 7.97 9.34
N TYR A 181 -0.56 8.06 8.56
CA TYR A 181 -0.57 8.53 7.20
C TYR A 181 0.11 7.46 6.32
N PRO A 182 -0.66 6.68 5.54
CA PRO A 182 -0.11 5.50 4.88
C PRO A 182 1.01 5.80 3.89
N LEU A 183 2.10 5.02 3.99
CA LEU A 183 3.20 5.04 3.04
C LEU A 183 3.06 3.93 1.99
N HIS A 184 3.48 4.27 0.77
CA HIS A 184 3.29 3.41 -0.40
C HIS A 184 4.57 2.87 -0.99
N SER A 185 5.67 3.55 -0.74
CA SER A 185 6.98 3.15 -1.17
C SER A 185 8.05 3.58 -0.18
N LEU A 186 9.17 2.88 -0.22
CA LEU A 186 10.41 3.25 0.45
C LEU A 186 11.61 3.00 -0.46
N ILE A 187 12.76 3.58 -0.14
CA ILE A 187 14.01 3.32 -0.86
C ILE A 187 14.77 2.18 -0.21
N THR A 188 15.12 1.18 -1.00
CA THR A 188 15.97 0.05 -0.61
C THR A 188 17.29 0.06 -1.36
N LEU A 189 18.29 -0.54 -0.73
CA LEU A 189 19.60 -0.81 -1.28
C LEU A 189 19.93 -2.29 -1.01
N ARG A 190 20.79 -2.88 -1.84
CA ARG A 190 21.40 -4.16 -1.51
C ARG A 190 22.26 -4.05 -0.26
N THR A 191 22.14 -5.02 0.66
CA THR A 191 22.87 -5.01 1.93
C THR A 191 24.39 -5.02 1.74
N ASP A 192 24.90 -5.69 0.70
CA ASP A 192 26.35 -5.73 0.44
C ASP A 192 26.96 -4.37 0.06
N LEU A 193 26.15 -3.41 -0.38
CA LEU A 193 26.60 -2.03 -0.60
C LEU A 193 26.76 -1.29 0.73
N VAL A 194 25.85 -1.53 1.67
CA VAL A 194 25.92 -0.97 3.03
C VAL A 194 27.11 -1.56 3.78
N ASP A 195 27.38 -2.86 3.64
CA ASP A 195 28.53 -3.51 4.26
C ASP A 195 29.87 -2.95 3.73
N ARG A 196 29.94 -2.59 2.44
CA ARG A 196 31.14 -2.00 1.82
C ARG A 196 31.33 -0.53 2.17
N ASP A 197 30.24 0.21 2.30
CA ASP A 197 30.23 1.61 2.69
C ASP A 197 29.09 1.91 3.66
N PRO A 198 29.33 1.81 4.98
CA PRO A 198 28.33 2.10 6.00
C PRO A 198 27.84 3.55 5.99
N SER A 199 28.52 4.48 5.31
CA SER A 199 28.09 5.87 5.18
C SER A 199 27.10 6.09 4.03
N LEU A 200 26.99 5.12 3.09
CA LEU A 200 26.15 5.20 1.91
C LEU A 200 24.66 5.43 2.24
N PRO A 201 24.04 4.76 3.23
CA PRO A 201 22.64 5.01 3.58
C PRO A 201 22.37 6.47 3.99
N THR A 202 23.24 7.05 4.82
CA THR A 202 23.12 8.46 5.25
C THR A 202 23.37 9.42 4.08
N ALA A 203 24.37 9.15 3.24
CA ALA A 203 24.63 9.96 2.05
C ALA A 203 23.45 9.94 1.07
N LEU A 204 22.83 8.77 0.86
CA LEU A 204 21.66 8.61 0.01
C LEU A 204 20.44 9.34 0.59
N TYR A 205 20.19 9.18 1.89
CA TYR A 205 19.12 9.90 2.59
C TYR A 205 19.28 11.43 2.43
N ALA A 206 20.49 11.95 2.70
CA ALA A 206 20.78 13.37 2.58
C ALA A 206 20.55 13.90 1.15
N ALA A 207 20.87 13.11 0.12
CA ALA A 207 20.62 13.48 -1.26
C ALA A 207 19.12 13.59 -1.58
N PHE A 208 18.30 12.64 -1.11
CA PHE A 208 16.84 12.71 -1.27
C PHE A 208 16.23 13.87 -0.47
N ALA A 209 16.66 14.07 0.77
CA ALA A 209 16.21 15.18 1.61
C ALA A 209 16.56 16.53 0.95
N GLU A 210 17.76 16.67 0.37
CA GLU A 210 18.15 17.86 -0.37
C GLU A 210 17.31 18.08 -1.62
N ALA A 211 17.01 17.02 -2.39
CA ALA A 211 16.17 17.10 -3.57
C ALA A 211 14.75 17.57 -3.20
N LYS A 212 14.17 16.99 -2.15
CA LYS A 212 12.87 17.40 -1.62
C LYS A 212 12.88 18.86 -1.14
N ARG A 213 13.90 19.27 -0.38
CA ARG A 213 14.06 20.66 0.07
C ARG A 213 14.04 21.65 -1.10
N ARG A 214 14.73 21.33 -2.20
CA ARG A 214 14.72 22.15 -3.42
C ARG A 214 13.34 22.19 -4.08
N GLN A 215 12.65 21.05 -4.16
CA GLN A 215 11.29 20.99 -4.67
C GLN A 215 10.35 21.86 -3.85
N THR A 216 10.33 21.71 -2.52
CA THR A 216 9.45 22.49 -1.63
C THR A 216 9.81 23.98 -1.62
N ALA A 217 11.07 24.35 -1.81
CA ALA A 217 11.47 25.75 -1.97
C ALA A 217 10.99 26.36 -3.29
N ALA A 218 10.91 25.56 -4.36
CA ALA A 218 10.48 26.00 -5.68
C ALA A 218 8.95 26.00 -5.84
N ASP A 219 8.27 25.05 -5.23
CA ASP A 219 6.81 24.85 -5.29
C ASP A 219 6.27 24.42 -3.90
N PRO A 220 6.16 25.38 -2.95
CA PRO A 220 5.77 25.08 -1.56
C PRO A 220 4.33 24.57 -1.45
N ASP A 221 3.46 24.93 -2.39
CA ASP A 221 2.06 24.53 -2.42
C ASP A 221 1.82 23.24 -3.23
N TRP A 222 2.89 22.62 -3.75
CA TRP A 222 2.84 21.39 -4.54
C TRP A 222 1.91 21.50 -5.76
N THR A 223 1.88 22.66 -6.40
CA THR A 223 0.98 23.01 -7.51
C THR A 223 1.15 22.09 -8.72
N GLU A 224 2.36 21.57 -8.97
CA GLU A 224 2.64 20.62 -10.05
C GLU A 224 2.24 19.17 -9.68
N LEU A 225 1.92 18.92 -8.41
CA LEU A 225 1.51 17.61 -7.88
C LEU A 225 0.18 17.74 -7.13
N PRO A 226 -0.97 17.86 -7.84
CA PRO A 226 -2.27 18.15 -7.23
C PRO A 226 -2.71 17.18 -6.12
N ARG A 227 -2.25 15.92 -6.16
CA ARG A 227 -2.49 14.96 -5.08
C ARG A 227 -1.74 15.35 -3.80
N PHE A 228 -0.47 15.72 -3.92
CA PHE A 228 0.34 16.17 -2.78
C PHE A 228 -0.17 17.51 -2.23
N ALA A 229 -0.61 18.43 -3.10
CA ALA A 229 -1.28 19.65 -2.66
C ALA A 229 -2.53 19.35 -1.79
N ARG A 230 -3.39 18.42 -2.24
CA ARG A 230 -4.56 17.98 -1.44
C ARG A 230 -4.13 17.31 -0.13
N GLN A 231 -3.11 16.46 -0.17
CA GLN A 231 -2.64 15.76 1.02
C GLN A 231 -2.01 16.70 2.04
N ALA A 232 -1.29 17.74 1.60
CA ALA A 232 -0.73 18.76 2.48
C ALA A 232 -1.84 19.46 3.29
N VAL A 233 -2.98 19.73 2.63
CA VAL A 233 -4.17 20.28 3.30
C VAL A 233 -4.81 19.25 4.26
N GLN A 234 -4.85 17.97 3.88
CA GLN A 234 -5.43 16.90 4.73
C GLN A 234 -4.59 16.63 5.98
N THR A 235 -3.26 16.60 5.86
CA THR A 235 -2.31 16.34 6.96
C THR A 235 -1.97 17.60 7.76
N GLY A 236 -2.24 18.79 7.22
CA GLY A 236 -1.92 20.05 7.87
C GLY A 236 -0.42 20.35 7.90
N GLY A 237 0.34 19.80 6.95
CA GLY A 237 1.78 19.92 6.92
C GLY A 237 2.39 19.35 5.65
N ASP A 238 3.58 18.78 5.80
CA ASP A 238 4.31 18.16 4.72
C ASP A 238 3.55 16.93 4.17
N PRO A 239 3.23 16.88 2.86
CA PRO A 239 2.52 15.74 2.26
C PRO A 239 3.41 14.51 2.06
N VAL A 240 4.73 14.63 2.20
CA VAL A 240 5.69 13.55 1.89
C VAL A 240 6.86 13.50 2.90
N PRO A 241 6.59 13.42 4.22
CA PRO A 241 7.62 13.50 5.26
C PRO A 241 8.60 12.33 5.16
N TYR A 242 9.89 12.61 5.27
CA TYR A 242 10.97 11.62 5.39
C TYR A 242 11.40 11.47 6.85
N GLY A 243 12.15 10.41 7.14
CA GLY A 243 12.66 10.14 8.48
C GLY A 243 11.77 9.18 9.26
N ILE A 244 12.32 8.63 10.34
CA ILE A 244 11.61 7.61 11.14
C ILE A 244 10.64 8.28 12.11
N ALA A 245 11.04 9.37 12.76
CA ALA A 245 10.26 10.00 13.82
C ALA A 245 8.94 10.58 13.29
N ALA A 246 8.99 11.34 12.18
CA ALA A 246 7.78 11.86 11.54
C ALA A 246 6.81 10.76 11.05
N ASN A 247 7.29 9.53 10.88
CA ASN A 247 6.54 8.43 10.28
C ASN A 247 6.26 7.27 11.23
N GLU A 248 6.63 7.39 12.50
CA GLU A 248 6.55 6.32 13.49
C GLU A 248 5.15 5.71 13.60
N PRO A 249 4.04 6.49 13.70
CA PRO A 249 2.71 5.92 13.80
C PRO A 249 2.33 5.07 12.59
N SER A 250 2.79 5.48 11.40
CA SER A 250 2.51 4.81 10.14
C SER A 250 3.36 3.55 9.97
N LEU A 251 4.63 3.60 10.37
CA LEU A 251 5.51 2.43 10.34
C LEU A 251 5.05 1.36 11.33
N ALA A 252 4.66 1.78 12.55
CA ALA A 252 4.09 0.89 13.55
C ALA A 252 2.77 0.24 13.08
N ALA A 253 1.86 1.03 12.51
CA ALA A 253 0.62 0.52 11.92
C ALA A 253 0.89 -0.46 10.78
N LEU A 254 1.84 -0.17 9.88
CA LEU A 254 2.18 -1.05 8.77
C LEU A 254 2.69 -2.42 9.25
N VAL A 255 3.60 -2.45 10.23
CA VAL A 255 4.12 -3.70 10.81
C VAL A 255 2.98 -4.49 11.47
N ARG A 256 2.18 -3.81 12.31
CA ARG A 256 1.02 -4.42 12.97
C ARG A 256 0.03 -5.01 11.97
N HIS A 257 -0.44 -4.23 11.00
CA HIS A 257 -1.37 -4.71 9.97
C HIS A 257 -0.80 -5.87 9.16
N SER A 258 0.49 -5.85 8.84
CA SER A 258 1.13 -6.94 8.10
C SER A 258 1.16 -8.23 8.93
N ARG A 259 1.42 -8.12 10.24
CA ARG A 259 1.38 -9.26 11.17
C ARG A 259 -0.04 -9.79 11.37
N ASP A 260 -1.00 -8.92 11.64
CA ASP A 260 -2.41 -9.29 11.90
C ASP A 260 -3.05 -9.98 10.69
N GLN A 261 -2.54 -9.71 9.48
CA GLN A 261 -2.97 -10.32 8.22
C GLN A 261 -2.13 -11.54 7.81
N GLY A 262 -1.26 -12.04 8.70
CA GLY A 262 -0.47 -13.25 8.47
C GLY A 262 0.67 -13.11 7.45
N LEU A 263 1.04 -11.87 7.07
CA LEU A 263 2.16 -11.61 6.15
C LEU A 263 3.52 -11.57 6.86
N LEU A 264 3.50 -11.33 8.18
CA LEU A 264 4.69 -11.38 9.03
C LEU A 264 4.45 -12.33 10.20
N ASP A 265 5.50 -12.99 10.64
CA ASP A 265 5.48 -13.91 11.76
C ASP A 265 5.31 -13.13 13.08
N ALA A 266 4.78 -13.79 14.10
CA ALA A 266 4.62 -13.20 15.44
C ALA A 266 5.95 -12.71 16.05
N GLY A 267 7.08 -13.31 15.65
CA GLY A 267 8.43 -12.92 16.08
C GLY A 267 9.08 -11.80 15.26
N PHE A 268 8.39 -11.24 14.24
CA PHE A 268 8.94 -10.14 13.46
C PHE A 268 9.19 -8.92 14.36
N PRO A 269 10.37 -8.25 14.30
CA PRO A 269 10.71 -7.17 15.22
C PRO A 269 9.71 -6.01 15.24
N ASP A 270 9.38 -5.54 16.44
CA ASP A 270 8.57 -4.32 16.64
C ASP A 270 9.41 -3.03 16.63
N ASP A 271 10.74 -3.14 16.71
CA ASP A 271 11.62 -1.97 16.65
C ASP A 271 11.63 -1.38 15.24
N ILE A 272 10.91 -0.27 15.09
CA ILE A 272 10.80 0.46 13.83
C ILE A 272 12.16 0.98 13.35
N ARG A 273 13.09 1.33 14.24
CA ARG A 273 14.43 1.79 13.83
C ARG A 273 15.21 0.65 13.20
N ALA A 274 15.10 -0.55 13.76
CA ALA A 274 15.75 -1.72 13.20
C ALA A 274 15.30 -1.99 11.75
N LEU A 275 14.12 -1.52 11.32
CA LEU A 275 13.65 -1.67 9.94
C LEU A 275 14.54 -0.97 8.90
N PHE A 276 15.43 -0.07 9.27
CA PHE A 276 16.28 0.69 8.35
C PHE A 276 17.76 0.40 8.59
N ALA A 277 18.62 0.83 7.66
CA ALA A 277 20.06 0.81 7.90
C ALA A 277 20.41 1.71 9.11
N ASP A 278 21.55 1.47 9.73
CA ASP A 278 22.08 2.43 10.69
C ASP A 278 22.49 3.72 9.96
N GLY A 279 22.15 4.87 10.53
CA GLY A 279 22.47 6.16 9.94
C GLY A 279 21.78 7.33 10.62
N ASP A 280 22.19 8.54 10.22
CA ASP A 280 21.52 9.78 10.60
C ASP A 280 20.40 10.11 9.58
N TYR A 281 19.16 10.19 10.08
CA TYR A 281 17.95 10.42 9.31
C TYR A 281 17.07 11.49 9.96
N PRO A 282 17.50 12.77 9.98
CA PRO A 282 16.69 13.85 10.53
C PRO A 282 15.42 14.02 9.69
N ASP A 283 14.29 14.32 10.34
CA ASP A 283 13.04 14.57 9.62
C ASP A 283 13.24 15.67 8.57
N ALA A 284 12.74 15.42 7.35
CA ALA A 284 12.94 16.25 6.18
C ALA A 284 11.71 16.18 5.27
#